data_AF-A0A9E5GWT9-F1
#
_entry.id   AF-A0A9E5GWT9-F1
#
_cell.length_a   1.000
_cell.length_b   1.000
_cell.length_c   1.000
_cell.angle_alpha   90.00
_cell.angle_beta   90.00
_cell.angle_gamma   90.00
#
_symmetry.space_group_name_H-M   'P 1'
#
loop_
_entity.id
_entity.type
_entity.pdbx_description
1 polymer ?
#
loop_
_entity_poly.entity_id
_entity_poly.type
_entity_poly.pdbx_seq_one_letter_code
_entity_poly.pdbx_strand_id
1 'polypeptide(L)'
;MTKQKQILADDPRQAVQDMLRITEELVARLEIETNALATNDGTTFTMNEMDKEHVAEVYHQAADEFHKRLPEFKRVEKALIDKLNAANASLKSSTKSNLRVLEKIQANDA
;
A
#
# COMPACT_ATOMS: atom_id res chain seq x y z
N MET A 1 -9.56 -23.93 -15.73
CA MET A 1 -9.98 -22.80 -14.86
C MET A 1 -8.91 -22.59 -13.82
N THR A 2 -8.00 -21.63 -14.04
CA THR A 2 -7.05 -21.18 -13.03
C THR A 2 -7.85 -20.41 -11.98
N LYS A 3 -7.99 -20.97 -10.76
CA LYS A 3 -8.50 -20.20 -9.63
C LYS A 3 -7.59 -18.97 -9.49
N GLN A 4 -8.15 -17.79 -9.64
CA GLN A 4 -7.46 -16.55 -9.29
C GLN A 4 -7.01 -16.72 -7.83
N LYS A 5 -5.71 -16.63 -7.57
CA LYS A 5 -5.15 -16.92 -6.25
C LYS A 5 -5.61 -15.80 -5.33
N GLN A 6 -6.53 -16.12 -4.43
CA GLN A 6 -7.04 -15.19 -3.43
C GLN A 6 -5.88 -14.62 -2.60
N ILE A 7 -5.85 -13.31 -2.43
CA ILE A 7 -4.78 -12.61 -1.71
C ILE A 7 -5.07 -12.59 -0.22
N LEU A 8 -6.32 -12.31 0.16
CA LEU A 8 -6.74 -12.23 1.56
C LEU A 8 -7.13 -13.61 2.10
N ALA A 9 -6.87 -13.89 3.37
CA ALA A 9 -7.38 -15.09 4.01
C ALA A 9 -8.92 -15.18 3.99
N ASP A 10 -9.47 -16.40 4.07
CA ASP A 10 -10.92 -16.61 4.18
C ASP A 10 -11.48 -16.12 5.51
N ASP A 11 -10.74 -16.27 6.61
CA ASP A 11 -11.15 -15.77 7.92
C ASP A 11 -11.20 -14.23 7.94
N PRO A 12 -12.32 -13.60 8.33
CA PRO A 12 -12.46 -12.14 8.26
C PRO A 12 -11.45 -11.37 9.12
N ARG A 13 -11.04 -11.90 10.27
CA ARG A 13 -10.04 -11.24 11.12
C ARG A 13 -8.67 -11.29 10.45
N GLN A 14 -8.28 -12.46 9.97
CA GLN A 14 -7.02 -12.65 9.26
C GLN A 14 -6.99 -11.82 7.96
N ALA A 15 -8.08 -11.74 7.20
CA ALA A 15 -8.18 -10.91 6.00
C ALA A 15 -7.91 -9.42 6.29
N VAL A 16 -8.44 -8.90 7.40
CA VAL A 16 -8.15 -7.51 7.81
C VAL A 16 -6.68 -7.35 8.21
N GLN A 17 -6.08 -8.34 8.86
CA GLN A 17 -4.65 -8.33 9.19
C GLN A 17 -3.76 -8.40 7.93
N ASP A 18 -4.15 -9.21 6.95
CA ASP A 18 -3.46 -9.31 5.66
C ASP A 18 -3.54 -7.97 4.92
N MET A 19 -4.73 -7.36 4.85
CA MET A 19 -4.92 -6.04 4.25
C MET A 19 -4.11 -4.96 4.96
N LEU A 20 -4.07 -4.99 6.30
CA LEU A 20 -3.25 -4.08 7.11
C LEU A 20 -1.77 -4.21 6.74
N ARG A 21 -1.24 -5.44 6.75
CA ARG A 21 0.17 -5.72 6.43
C ARG A 21 0.55 -5.27 5.01
N ILE A 22 -0.32 -5.53 4.04
CA ILE A 22 -0.09 -5.11 2.63
C ILE A 22 -0.10 -3.58 2.53
N THR A 23 -1.00 -2.91 3.25
CA THR A 23 -1.08 -1.44 3.30
C THR A 23 0.17 -0.84 3.93
N GLU A 24 0.64 -1.39 5.05
CA GLU A 24 1.85 -0.94 5.75
C GLU A 24 3.11 -1.16 4.91
N GLU A 25 3.21 -2.30 4.19
CA GLU A 25 4.31 -2.54 3.26
C GLU A 25 4.32 -1.49 2.14
N LEU A 26 3.16 -1.18 1.53
CA LEU A 26 3.09 -0.17 0.47
C LEU A 26 3.48 1.22 0.97
N VAL A 27 3.07 1.57 2.20
CA VAL A 27 3.52 2.81 2.87
C VAL A 27 5.04 2.85 2.98
N ALA A 28 5.66 1.77 3.47
CA ALA A 28 7.11 1.70 3.62
C ALA A 28 7.84 1.86 2.28
N ARG A 29 7.33 1.24 1.21
CA ARG A 29 7.90 1.39 -0.14
C ARG A 29 7.81 2.82 -0.67
N LEU A 30 6.69 3.51 -0.45
CA LEU A 30 6.54 4.92 -0.81
C LEU A 30 7.48 5.83 -0.01
N GLU A 31 7.72 5.52 1.27
CA GLU A 31 8.65 6.29 2.10
C GLU A 31 10.11 6.09 1.67
N ILE A 32 10.52 4.85 1.36
CA ILE A 32 11.84 4.55 0.81
C ILE A 32 12.05 5.31 -0.49
N GLU A 33 11.09 5.28 -1.40
CA GLU A 33 11.16 5.99 -2.67
C GLU A 33 11.23 7.51 -2.47
N THR A 34 10.38 8.06 -1.61
CA THR A 34 10.36 9.51 -1.31
C THR A 34 11.72 9.96 -0.77
N ASN A 35 12.33 9.18 0.12
CA ASN A 35 13.64 9.47 0.66
C ASN A 35 14.73 9.35 -0.42
N ALA A 36 14.71 8.30 -1.22
CA ALA A 36 15.66 8.11 -2.32
C ALA A 36 15.62 9.26 -3.32
N LEU A 37 14.42 9.73 -3.68
CA LEU A 37 14.24 10.91 -4.53
C LEU A 37 14.76 12.19 -3.85
N ALA A 38 14.48 12.39 -2.57
CA ALA A 38 14.94 13.56 -1.82
C ALA A 38 16.47 13.60 -1.66
N THR A 39 17.14 12.45 -1.64
CA THR A 39 18.60 12.34 -1.53
C THR A 39 19.32 12.12 -2.86
N ASN A 40 18.60 12.13 -3.98
CA ASN A 40 19.14 11.77 -5.32
C ASN A 40 19.81 10.38 -5.36
N ASP A 41 19.34 9.44 -4.54
CA ASP A 41 19.81 8.05 -4.54
C ASP A 41 19.07 7.24 -5.61
N GLY A 42 19.53 7.35 -6.85
CA GLY A 42 18.96 6.62 -7.99
C GLY A 42 19.06 5.10 -7.88
N THR A 43 20.01 4.57 -7.09
CA THR A 43 20.17 3.12 -6.91
C THR A 43 19.05 2.58 -6.03
N THR A 44 18.85 3.18 -4.86
CA THR A 44 17.76 2.80 -3.95
C THR A 44 16.40 3.01 -4.62
N PHE A 45 16.22 4.10 -5.37
CA PHE A 45 15.01 4.34 -6.15
C PHE A 45 14.71 3.19 -7.11
N THR A 46 15.67 2.85 -7.99
CA THR A 46 15.49 1.81 -9.02
C THR A 46 15.23 0.43 -8.41
N MET A 47 15.93 0.07 -7.33
CA MET A 47 15.71 -1.20 -6.64
C MET A 47 14.32 -1.27 -5.99
N ASN A 48 13.86 -0.16 -5.42
CA ASN A 48 12.57 -0.10 -4.73
C ASN A 48 11.38 -0.03 -5.71
N GLU A 49 11.55 0.50 -6.92
CA GLU A 49 10.49 0.60 -7.94
C GLU A 49 9.85 -0.77 -8.25
N MET A 50 10.65 -1.80 -8.53
CA MET A 50 10.13 -3.14 -8.85
C MET A 50 9.34 -3.75 -7.68
N ASP A 51 9.86 -3.60 -6.46
CA ASP A 51 9.20 -4.09 -5.25
C ASP A 51 7.88 -3.33 -4.99
N LYS A 52 7.90 -2.00 -5.17
CA LYS A 52 6.72 -1.15 -5.01
C LYS A 52 5.63 -1.50 -6.01
N GLU A 53 5.97 -1.69 -7.29
CA GLU A 53 5.01 -2.08 -8.32
C GLU A 53 4.33 -3.41 -7.96
N HIS A 54 5.10 -4.40 -7.53
CA HIS A 54 4.55 -5.68 -7.10
C HIS A 54 3.61 -5.53 -5.89
N VAL A 55 4.04 -4.80 -4.86
CA VAL A 55 3.22 -4.58 -3.65
C VAL A 55 1.96 -3.76 -3.99
N ALA A 56 2.04 -2.79 -4.89
CA ALA A 56 0.90 -2.00 -5.33
C ALA A 56 -0.13 -2.87 -6.09
N GLU A 57 0.33 -3.77 -6.95
CA GLU A 57 -0.55 -4.73 -7.61
C GLU A 57 -1.26 -5.64 -6.59
N VAL A 58 -0.50 -6.18 -5.63
CA VAL A 58 -1.06 -7.01 -4.54
C VAL A 58 -2.06 -6.21 -3.69
N TYR A 59 -1.77 -4.94 -3.38
CA TYR A 59 -2.69 -4.05 -2.66
C TYR A 59 -3.98 -3.83 -3.44
N HIS A 60 -3.91 -3.56 -4.75
CA HIS A 60 -5.10 -3.37 -5.58
C HIS A 60 -5.98 -4.61 -5.60
N GLN A 61 -5.40 -5.80 -5.81
CA GLN A 61 -6.15 -7.05 -5.79
C GLN A 61 -6.77 -7.33 -4.41
N ALA A 62 -6.01 -7.13 -3.33
CA ALA A 62 -6.49 -7.28 -1.96
C ALA A 62 -7.62 -6.29 -1.62
N ALA A 63 -7.50 -5.02 -2.04
CA ALA A 63 -8.52 -4.00 -1.82
C ALA A 63 -9.83 -4.32 -2.55
N ASP A 64 -9.74 -4.86 -3.76
CA ASP A 64 -10.89 -5.32 -4.54
C ASP A 64 -11.59 -6.52 -3.87
N GLU A 65 -10.81 -7.50 -3.39
CA GLU A 65 -11.33 -8.63 -2.61
C GLU A 65 -12.00 -8.16 -1.31
N PHE A 66 -11.35 -7.24 -0.59
CA PHE A 66 -11.87 -6.66 0.65
C PHE A 66 -13.19 -5.94 0.41
N HIS A 67 -13.30 -5.13 -0.65
CA HIS A 67 -14.54 -4.43 -0.99
C HIS A 67 -15.69 -5.39 -1.29
N LYS A 68 -15.43 -6.48 -2.00
CA LYS A 68 -16.44 -7.51 -2.31
C LYS A 68 -16.95 -8.21 -1.05
N ARG A 69 -16.14 -8.25 0.02
CA ARG A 69 -16.41 -8.96 1.28
C ARG A 69 -16.78 -8.07 2.46
N LEU A 70 -17.08 -6.78 2.22
CA LEU A 70 -17.46 -5.81 3.26
C LEU A 70 -18.49 -6.31 4.30
N PRO A 71 -19.54 -7.07 3.93
CA PRO A 71 -20.49 -7.60 4.91
C PRO A 71 -19.87 -8.53 5.97
N GLU A 72 -18.80 -9.25 5.62
CA GLU A 72 -18.11 -10.21 6.49
C GLU A 72 -17.32 -9.52 7.61
N PHE A 73 -16.82 -8.31 7.34
CA PHE A 73 -15.95 -7.58 8.28
C PHE A 73 -16.72 -6.82 9.37
N LYS A 74 -18.05 -6.79 9.33
CA LYS A 74 -18.89 -6.10 10.32
C LYS A 74 -18.69 -6.61 11.76
N ARG A 75 -18.22 -7.84 11.92
CA ARG A 75 -18.00 -8.50 13.22
C ARG A 75 -16.53 -8.49 13.66
N VAL A 76 -15.63 -7.95 12.85
CA VAL A 76 -14.22 -7.84 13.21
C VAL A 76 -14.06 -6.80 14.32
N GLU A 77 -13.11 -7.04 15.22
CA GLU A 77 -12.79 -6.15 16.34
C GLU A 77 -12.56 -4.72 15.85
N LYS A 78 -13.29 -3.76 16.45
CA LYS A 78 -13.19 -2.33 16.08
C LYS A 78 -11.74 -1.83 16.10
N ALA A 79 -10.95 -2.27 17.08
CA ALA A 79 -9.53 -1.88 17.19
C ALA A 79 -8.71 -2.29 15.95
N LEU A 80 -9.03 -3.41 15.31
CA LEU A 80 -8.34 -3.86 14.10
C LEU A 80 -8.76 -3.06 12.86
N ILE A 81 -10.04 -2.72 12.76
CA ILE A 81 -10.55 -1.80 11.72
C ILE A 81 -9.97 -0.40 11.89
N ASP A 82 -9.87 0.10 13.11
CA ASP A 82 -9.26 1.40 13.42
C ASP A 82 -7.79 1.44 12.99
N LYS A 83 -7.04 0.34 13.20
CA LYS A 83 -5.66 0.20 12.69
C LYS A 83 -5.60 0.22 11.16
N LEU A 84 -6.48 -0.51 10.48
CA LEU A 84 -6.54 -0.50 9.01
C LEU A 84 -6.88 0.90 8.47
N ASN A 85 -7.78 1.63 9.13
CA ASN A 85 -8.10 3.01 8.78
C ASN A 85 -6.91 3.95 8.98
N ALA A 86 -6.15 3.79 10.07
CA ALA A 86 -4.93 4.55 10.30
C ALA A 86 -3.88 4.26 9.22
N ALA A 87 -3.67 2.99 8.87
CA ALA A 87 -2.73 2.61 7.80
C ALA A 87 -3.14 3.19 6.44
N ASN A 88 -4.43 3.16 6.08
CA ASN A 88 -4.93 3.80 4.86
C ASN A 88 -4.75 5.33 4.87
N ALA A 89 -4.88 5.97 6.03
CA ALA A 89 -4.59 7.40 6.16
C ALA A 89 -3.10 7.69 5.95
N SER A 90 -2.22 6.86 6.49
CA SER A 90 -0.77 6.94 6.24
C SER A 90 -0.46 6.74 4.76
N LEU A 91 -1.03 5.73 4.11
CA LEU A 91 -0.86 5.49 2.66
C LEU A 91 -1.22 6.72 1.82
N LYS A 92 -2.37 7.34 2.12
CA LYS A 92 -2.80 8.57 1.45
C LYS A 92 -1.82 9.73 1.68
N SER A 93 -1.26 9.83 2.88
CA SER A 93 -0.27 10.87 3.22
C SER A 93 1.05 10.64 2.48
N SER A 94 1.59 9.43 2.53
CA SER A 94 2.87 9.07 1.89
C SER A 94 2.78 9.19 0.37
N THR A 95 1.67 8.79 -0.24
CA THR A 95 1.42 8.99 -1.68
C THR A 95 1.48 10.48 -2.05
N LYS A 96 0.81 11.34 -1.28
CA LYS A 96 0.85 12.80 -1.52
C LYS A 96 2.24 13.39 -1.35
N SER A 97 3.01 12.90 -0.38
CA SER A 97 4.38 13.35 -0.15
C SER A 97 5.28 12.98 -1.32
N ASN A 98 5.21 11.72 -1.76
CA ASN A 98 5.95 11.21 -2.91
C ASN A 98 5.65 12.03 -4.18
N LEU A 99 4.37 12.24 -4.50
CA LEU A 99 3.96 13.06 -5.65
C LEU A 99 4.52 14.49 -5.61
N ARG A 100 4.50 15.14 -4.44
CA ARG A 100 5.07 16.48 -4.29
C ARG A 100 6.59 16.53 -4.52
N VAL A 101 7.31 15.47 -4.18
CA VAL A 101 8.76 15.39 -4.44
C VAL A 101 9.00 15.22 -5.94
N LEU A 102 8.25 14.34 -6.59
CA LEU A 102 8.32 14.15 -8.04
C LEU A 102 8.02 15.44 -8.82
N GLU A 103 6.96 16.17 -8.44
CA GLU A 103 6.60 17.47 -9.04
C GLU A 103 7.76 18.49 -8.95
N LYS A 104 8.47 18.53 -7.83
CA LYS A 104 9.61 19.43 -7.64
C LYS A 104 10.82 19.04 -8.48
N ILE A 105 11.09 17.75 -8.62
CA ILE A 105 12.19 17.26 -9.45
C ILE A 105 11.91 17.62 -10.91
N GLN A 106 10.71 17.32 -11.40
CA GLN A 106 10.30 17.65 -12.78
C GLN A 106 10.35 19.15 -13.09
N ALA A 107 10.03 20.00 -12.11
CA ALA A 107 10.10 21.46 -12.27
C ALA A 107 11.54 22.01 -12.28
N ASN A 108 12.50 21.30 -11.68
CA ASN A 108 13.91 21.71 -11.63
C ASN A 108 14.73 21.20 -12.83
N ASP A 109 14.26 20.16 -13.51
CA ASP A 109 14.88 19.58 -14.71
C ASP A 109 14.39 20.22 -16.03
N ALA A 110 13.46 21.19 -15.97
CA ALA A 110 12.86 21.90 -17.11
C ALA A 110 13.41 23.33 -17.26
#